data_AF-G0NCQ3-F1
#
_entry.id   AF-G0NCQ3-F1
#
_cell.length_a   1.000
_cell.length_b   1.000
_cell.length_c   1.000
_cell.angle_alpha   90.00
_cell.angle_beta   90.00
_cell.angle_gamma   90.00
#
_symmetry.space_group_name_H-M   'P 1'
#
loop_
_entity.id
_entity.type
_entity.pdbx_description
1 polymer ?
#
loop_
_entity_poly.entity_id
_entity_poly.type
_entity_poly.pdbx_seq_one_letter_code
_entity_poly.pdbx_strand_id
1 'polypeptide(L)'
;MAPRKAKPAEPVKMVAPPPKPEKSSIDMQVKKLTADLKKHRAELSRMKAMEGQLIKKHENLKDIYAREAQKMERDRELRQKKHDNKMKKLRADTMKAKQELDKIKNQLIEDNVEQKLTEERRNLVKLKMRKLAAARRLVGQDVKRNGGEPLDWQCCEICMEPFNQERRPKVLKCGHTLCVICCQGMLKEQKIACPMDQAPTEVTEAVTTLPDNIVVLELCL
;
A
#
# COMPACT_ATOMS: atom_id res chain seq x y z
N MET A 1 -25.12 5.53 -158.36
CA MET A 1 -26.10 4.42 -158.33
C MET A 1 -26.82 4.46 -156.99
N ALA A 2 -28.15 4.49 -157.03
CA ALA A 2 -29.02 4.43 -155.85
C ALA A 2 -29.06 2.99 -155.26
N PRO A 3 -29.83 2.67 -154.20
CA PRO A 3 -30.09 3.35 -152.90
C PRO A 3 -30.12 2.29 -151.73
N ARG A 4 -30.74 2.67 -150.58
CA ARG A 4 -31.46 1.82 -149.59
C ARG A 4 -30.66 1.42 -148.34
N LYS A 5 -31.18 1.50 -147.11
CA LYS A 5 -32.54 1.78 -146.58
C LYS A 5 -32.41 2.09 -145.08
N ALA A 6 -33.16 3.09 -144.61
CA ALA A 6 -33.53 3.22 -143.21
C ALA A 6 -34.92 2.59 -142.98
N LYS A 7 -35.12 1.99 -141.79
CA LYS A 7 -36.37 1.79 -141.01
C LYS A 7 -36.13 0.71 -139.93
N PRO A 8 -36.90 0.64 -138.82
CA PRO A 8 -37.50 1.70 -138.00
C PRO A 8 -37.37 1.45 -136.46
N ALA A 9 -37.77 2.47 -135.67
CA ALA A 9 -38.01 2.46 -134.21
C ALA A 9 -39.22 1.55 -133.81
N GLU A 10 -39.60 1.19 -132.57
CA GLU A 10 -39.30 1.41 -131.13
C GLU A 10 -40.23 0.38 -130.36
N PRO A 11 -40.16 0.06 -129.03
CA PRO A 11 -40.59 1.03 -128.00
C PRO A 11 -40.01 0.88 -126.55
N VAL A 12 -39.78 2.05 -125.95
CA VAL A 12 -40.05 2.52 -124.57
C VAL A 12 -40.28 1.50 -123.44
N LYS A 13 -39.55 1.68 -122.32
CA LYS A 13 -40.13 1.63 -120.95
C LYS A 13 -39.32 2.44 -119.93
N MET A 14 -39.99 3.45 -119.37
CA MET A 14 -39.58 4.26 -118.22
C MET A 14 -39.66 3.42 -116.94
N VAL A 15 -38.67 3.54 -116.04
CA VAL A 15 -38.80 3.14 -114.62
C VAL A 15 -38.14 4.21 -113.74
N ALA A 16 -38.83 4.51 -112.65
CA ALA A 16 -38.81 5.71 -111.82
C ALA A 16 -37.53 5.93 -110.96
N PRO A 17 -37.23 7.18 -110.55
CA PRO A 17 -36.49 7.44 -109.31
C PRO A 17 -37.47 7.22 -108.12
N PRO A 18 -37.09 6.89 -106.85
CA PRO A 18 -35.86 7.17 -106.09
C PRO A 18 -35.50 5.97 -105.11
N PRO A 19 -34.68 6.03 -104.03
CA PRO A 19 -34.75 6.96 -102.88
C PRO A 19 -33.39 7.52 -102.39
N LYS A 20 -33.37 8.79 -101.99
CA LYS A 20 -32.64 9.23 -100.77
C LYS A 20 -33.69 9.19 -99.64
N PRO A 21 -33.40 8.92 -98.35
CA PRO A 21 -32.10 8.90 -97.65
C PRO A 21 -31.91 7.79 -96.56
N GLU A 22 -30.80 7.04 -96.56
CA GLU A 22 -30.36 6.20 -95.41
C GLU A 22 -29.33 6.89 -94.48
N LYS A 23 -28.91 8.11 -94.83
CA LYS A 23 -27.88 8.86 -94.06
C LYS A 23 -28.36 9.31 -92.67
N SER A 24 -29.67 9.48 -92.43
CA SER A 24 -30.17 10.02 -91.15
C SER A 24 -30.10 9.02 -89.97
N SER A 25 -30.23 7.71 -90.21
CA SER A 25 -30.19 6.67 -89.17
C SER A 25 -28.75 6.40 -88.71
N ILE A 26 -27.82 6.30 -89.66
CA ILE A 26 -26.40 6.11 -89.40
C ILE A 26 -25.81 7.37 -88.74
N ASP A 27 -26.15 8.57 -89.21
CA ASP A 27 -25.69 9.82 -88.57
C ASP A 27 -26.22 9.97 -87.13
N MET A 28 -27.44 9.51 -86.86
CA MET A 28 -28.01 9.49 -85.50
C MET A 28 -27.31 8.47 -84.60
N GLN A 29 -26.98 7.28 -85.12
CA GLN A 29 -26.20 6.26 -84.41
C GLN A 29 -24.76 6.72 -84.13
N VAL A 30 -24.10 7.35 -85.10
CA VAL A 30 -22.75 7.92 -84.93
C VAL A 30 -22.76 9.04 -83.88
N LYS A 31 -23.77 9.93 -83.89
CA LYS A 31 -23.94 10.96 -82.86
C LYS A 31 -24.16 10.36 -81.47
N LYS A 32 -24.98 9.32 -81.35
CA LYS A 32 -25.23 8.61 -80.09
C LYS A 32 -23.95 7.95 -79.56
N LEU A 33 -23.25 7.18 -80.39
CA LEU A 33 -21.97 6.54 -80.03
C LEU A 33 -20.88 7.56 -79.68
N THR A 34 -20.84 8.72 -80.36
CA THR A 34 -19.90 9.80 -80.03
C THR A 34 -20.23 10.42 -78.66
N ALA A 35 -21.51 10.61 -78.35
CA ALA A 35 -21.96 11.08 -77.04
C ALA A 35 -21.66 10.06 -75.93
N ASP A 36 -21.88 8.77 -76.18
CA ASP A 36 -21.60 7.68 -75.25
C ASP A 36 -20.08 7.53 -75.00
N LEU A 37 -19.25 7.64 -76.05
CA LEU A 37 -17.79 7.69 -75.92
C LEU A 37 -17.32 8.88 -75.08
N LYS A 38 -17.92 10.07 -75.30
CA LYS A 38 -17.63 11.26 -74.50
C LYS A 38 -18.02 11.06 -73.02
N LYS A 39 -19.16 10.41 -72.77
CA LYS A 39 -19.64 10.07 -71.42
C LYS A 39 -18.72 9.06 -70.73
N HIS A 40 -18.39 7.95 -71.38
CA HIS A 40 -17.47 6.94 -70.84
C HIS A 40 -16.05 7.50 -70.62
N ARG A 41 -15.57 8.39 -71.50
CA ARG A 41 -14.28 9.08 -71.30
C ARG A 41 -14.31 9.99 -70.07
N ALA A 42 -15.43 10.68 -69.83
CA ALA A 42 -15.61 11.49 -68.63
C ALA A 42 -15.72 10.63 -67.35
N GLU A 43 -16.44 9.50 -67.41
CA GLU A 43 -16.52 8.53 -66.32
C GLU A 43 -15.16 7.92 -65.98
N LEU A 44 -14.38 7.49 -66.98
CA LEU A 44 -13.02 6.97 -66.80
C LEU A 44 -12.11 8.03 -66.15
N SER A 45 -12.22 9.29 -66.57
CA SER A 45 -11.48 10.39 -65.95
C SER A 45 -11.86 10.61 -64.48
N ARG A 46 -13.16 10.49 -64.14
CA ARG A 46 -13.65 10.57 -62.75
C ARG A 46 -13.15 9.40 -61.91
N MET A 47 -13.18 8.18 -62.44
CA MET A 47 -12.68 7.00 -61.73
C MET A 47 -11.18 7.09 -61.46
N LYS A 48 -10.38 7.51 -62.45
CA LYS A 48 -8.92 7.73 -62.26
C LYS A 48 -8.63 8.80 -61.21
N ALA A 49 -9.43 9.87 -61.16
CA ALA A 49 -9.31 10.88 -60.12
C ALA A 49 -9.65 10.33 -58.72
N MET A 50 -10.70 9.51 -58.62
CA MET A 50 -11.11 8.85 -57.38
C MET A 50 -10.07 7.81 -56.92
N GLU A 51 -9.52 7.03 -57.83
CA GLU A 51 -8.43 6.08 -57.58
C GLU A 51 -7.18 6.80 -57.07
N GLY A 52 -6.77 7.90 -57.72
CA GLY A 52 -5.68 8.74 -57.25
C GLY A 52 -5.92 9.33 -55.86
N GLN A 53 -7.16 9.69 -55.51
CA GLN A 53 -7.51 10.11 -54.15
C GLN A 53 -7.43 8.96 -53.15
N LEU A 54 -7.85 7.76 -53.53
CA LEU A 54 -7.81 6.58 -52.66
C LEU A 54 -6.35 6.18 -52.36
N ILE A 55 -5.47 6.23 -53.36
CA ILE A 55 -4.03 5.99 -53.20
C ILE A 55 -3.44 6.99 -52.20
N LYS A 56 -3.69 8.30 -52.40
CA LYS A 56 -3.23 9.34 -51.46
C LYS A 56 -3.73 9.13 -50.03
N LYS A 57 -5.00 8.74 -49.86
CA LYS A 57 -5.56 8.42 -48.53
C LYS A 57 -4.84 7.23 -47.90
N HIS A 58 -4.57 6.19 -48.68
CA HIS A 58 -3.89 4.98 -48.20
C HIS A 58 -2.42 5.26 -47.83
N GLU A 59 -1.71 6.08 -48.61
CA GLU A 59 -0.37 6.55 -48.28
C GLU A 59 -0.36 7.35 -46.97
N ASN A 60 -1.29 8.29 -46.80
CA ASN A 60 -1.42 9.05 -45.55
C ASN A 60 -1.72 8.14 -44.35
N LEU A 61 -2.58 7.13 -44.51
CA LEU A 61 -2.89 6.15 -43.45
C LEU A 61 -1.65 5.32 -43.08
N LYS A 62 -0.88 4.86 -44.08
CA LYS A 62 0.39 4.16 -43.84
C LYS A 62 1.37 4.98 -43.02
N ASP A 63 1.50 6.27 -43.34
CA ASP A 63 2.36 7.17 -42.58
C ASP A 63 1.90 7.37 -41.13
N ILE A 64 0.58 7.46 -40.91
CA ILE A 64 0.00 7.55 -39.55
C ILE A 64 0.34 6.28 -38.77
N TYR A 65 0.06 5.10 -39.32
CA TYR A 65 0.36 3.83 -38.65
C TYR A 65 1.86 3.64 -38.38
N ALA A 66 2.72 4.07 -39.30
CA ALA A 66 4.17 4.03 -39.10
C ALA A 66 4.61 4.91 -37.91
N ARG A 67 4.05 6.12 -37.79
CA ARG A 67 4.33 7.02 -36.64
C ARG A 67 3.80 6.45 -35.34
N GLU A 68 2.61 5.85 -35.35
CA GLU A 68 2.04 5.19 -34.17
C GLU A 68 2.87 4.00 -33.72
N ALA A 69 3.32 3.15 -34.65
CA ALA A 69 4.22 2.04 -34.36
C ALA A 69 5.54 2.52 -33.72
N GLN A 70 6.15 3.58 -34.27
CA GLN A 70 7.36 4.18 -33.68
C GLN A 70 7.12 4.77 -32.28
N LYS A 71 5.94 5.33 -32.02
CA LYS A 71 5.57 5.82 -30.69
C LYS A 71 5.45 4.65 -29.70
N MET A 72 4.77 3.57 -30.10
CA MET A 72 4.61 2.38 -29.28
C MET A 72 5.95 1.72 -28.94
N GLU A 73 6.89 1.66 -29.89
CA GLU A 73 8.22 1.10 -29.64
C GLU A 73 9.02 1.98 -28.65
N ARG A 74 8.99 3.31 -28.80
CA ARG A 74 9.60 4.23 -27.83
C ARG A 74 9.02 4.08 -26.43
N ASP A 75 7.70 3.93 -26.33
CA ASP A 75 7.03 3.70 -25.05
C ASP A 75 7.43 2.35 -24.43
N ARG A 76 7.59 1.31 -25.26
CA ARG A 76 8.08 0.00 -24.82
C ARG A 76 9.51 0.08 -24.30
N GLU A 77 10.42 0.72 -25.04
CA GLU A 77 11.80 0.94 -24.60
C GLU A 77 11.87 1.72 -23.29
N LEU A 78 11.05 2.77 -23.14
CA LEU A 78 11.00 3.55 -21.91
C LEU A 78 10.53 2.70 -20.73
N ARG A 79 9.49 1.87 -20.93
CA ARG A 79 9.01 0.92 -19.90
C ARG A 79 10.09 -0.09 -19.54
N GLN A 80 10.80 -0.63 -20.53
CA GLN A 80 11.89 -1.58 -20.32
C GLN A 80 13.03 -0.94 -19.52
N LYS A 81 13.49 0.26 -19.90
CA LYS A 81 14.51 1.02 -19.16
C LYS A 81 14.09 1.30 -17.72
N LYS A 82 12.84 1.70 -17.50
CA LYS A 82 12.29 1.92 -16.15
C LYS A 82 12.30 0.62 -15.33
N HIS A 83 11.86 -0.49 -15.93
CA HIS A 83 11.88 -1.81 -15.30
C HIS A 83 13.32 -2.22 -14.94
N ASP A 84 14.25 -2.10 -15.86
CA ASP A 84 15.65 -2.49 -15.64
C ASP A 84 16.31 -1.65 -14.56
N ASN A 85 16.05 -0.34 -14.54
CA ASN A 85 16.53 0.55 -13.47
C ASN A 85 15.91 0.18 -12.11
N LYS A 86 14.61 -0.14 -12.07
CA LYS A 86 13.94 -0.62 -10.86
C LYS A 86 14.56 -1.93 -10.37
N MET A 87 14.83 -2.88 -11.27
CA MET A 87 15.47 -4.16 -10.94
C MET A 87 16.91 -3.99 -10.45
N LYS A 88 17.70 -3.10 -11.07
CA LYS A 88 19.05 -2.76 -10.60
C LYS A 88 19.02 -2.17 -9.19
N LYS A 89 18.11 -1.22 -8.93
CA LYS A 89 17.93 -0.64 -7.60
C LYS A 89 17.57 -1.71 -6.57
N LEU A 90 16.58 -2.55 -6.88
CA LEU A 90 16.14 -3.61 -5.97
C LEU A 90 17.25 -4.62 -5.63
N ARG A 91 18.08 -4.98 -6.62
CA ARG A 91 19.27 -5.83 -6.41
C ARG A 91 20.29 -5.17 -5.49
N ALA A 92 20.57 -3.88 -5.70
CA ALA A 92 21.49 -3.12 -4.85
C ALA A 92 20.97 -3.02 -3.40
N ASP A 93 19.68 -2.74 -3.22
CA ASP A 93 19.05 -2.65 -1.90
C ASP A 93 19.06 -4.01 -1.19
N THR A 94 18.80 -5.09 -1.92
CA THR A 94 18.85 -6.47 -1.40
C THR A 94 20.27 -6.85 -0.96
N MET A 95 21.28 -6.47 -1.75
CA MET A 95 22.68 -6.72 -1.42
C MET A 95 23.10 -5.96 -0.16
N LYS A 96 22.70 -4.68 -0.03
CA LYS A 96 22.93 -3.88 1.17
C LYS A 96 22.25 -4.50 2.40
N ALA A 97 20.97 -4.88 2.29
CA ALA A 97 20.25 -5.53 3.37
C ALA A 97 20.92 -6.84 3.81
N LYS A 98 21.41 -7.65 2.85
CA LYS A 98 22.16 -8.87 3.16
C LYS A 98 23.47 -8.57 3.90
N GLN A 99 24.23 -7.56 3.47
CA GLN A 99 25.44 -7.14 4.16
C GLN A 99 25.16 -6.67 5.59
N GLU A 100 24.09 -5.92 5.82
CA GLU A 100 23.68 -5.52 7.17
C GLU A 100 23.29 -6.72 8.04
N LEU A 101 22.56 -7.70 7.48
CA LEU A 101 22.25 -8.94 8.18
C LEU A 101 23.50 -9.73 8.55
N ASP A 102 24.49 -9.80 7.65
CA ASP A 102 25.75 -10.49 7.93
C ASP A 102 26.56 -9.77 9.02
N LYS A 103 26.55 -8.43 9.07
CA LYS A 103 27.15 -7.67 10.16
C LYS A 103 26.50 -7.97 11.51
N ILE A 104 25.17 -8.05 11.57
CA ILE A 104 24.43 -8.37 12.80
C ILE A 104 24.72 -9.81 13.23
N LYS A 105 24.72 -10.76 12.30
CA LYS A 105 25.03 -12.17 12.59
C LYS A 105 26.46 -12.38 13.09
N ASN A 106 27.41 -11.65 12.53
CA ASN A 106 28.81 -11.72 12.91
C ASN A 106 29.15 -10.82 14.10
N GLN A 107 28.19 -10.02 14.59
CA GLN A 107 28.33 -9.33 15.85
C GLN A 107 28.35 -10.40 16.94
N LEU A 108 29.50 -10.58 17.57
CA LEU A 108 29.72 -11.55 18.63
C LEU A 108 28.75 -11.25 19.78
N ILE A 109 27.60 -11.93 19.80
CA ILE A 109 26.84 -12.11 21.03
C ILE A 109 27.71 -13.05 21.85
N GLU A 110 28.16 -12.65 23.04
CA GLU A 110 28.87 -13.59 23.91
C GLU A 110 27.97 -14.81 24.07
N ASP A 111 28.46 -16.01 23.73
CA ASP A 111 27.67 -17.25 23.72
C ASP A 111 27.05 -17.60 25.09
N ASN A 112 27.35 -16.80 26.12
CA ASN A 112 26.97 -16.99 27.49
C ASN A 112 26.23 -15.82 28.16
N VAL A 113 25.75 -14.80 27.43
CA VAL A 113 25.05 -13.65 28.07
C VAL A 113 23.88 -14.11 28.95
N GLU A 114 23.05 -15.02 28.44
CA GLU A 114 21.88 -15.52 29.18
C GLU A 114 22.30 -16.27 30.45
N GLN A 115 23.33 -17.10 30.38
CA GLN A 115 23.84 -17.83 31.54
C GLN A 115 24.47 -16.87 32.57
N LYS A 116 25.22 -15.85 32.13
CA LYS A 116 25.76 -14.81 33.04
C LYS A 116 24.64 -14.05 33.73
N LEU A 117 23.60 -13.64 33.00
CA LEU A 117 22.45 -12.93 33.57
C LEU A 117 21.69 -13.80 34.58
N THR A 118 21.51 -15.09 34.29
CA THR A 118 20.82 -16.01 35.21
C THR A 118 21.64 -16.25 36.49
N GLU A 119 22.96 -16.41 36.39
CA GLU A 119 23.83 -16.56 37.55
C GLU A 119 23.91 -15.28 38.39
N GLU A 120 24.02 -14.11 37.77
CA GLU A 120 23.98 -12.82 38.48
C GLU A 120 22.64 -12.63 39.22
N ARG A 121 21.51 -12.94 38.59
CA ARG A 121 20.20 -12.94 39.27
C ARG A 121 20.20 -13.87 40.48
N ARG A 122 20.74 -15.08 40.34
CA ARG A 122 20.83 -16.05 41.44
C ARG A 122 21.68 -15.51 42.58
N ASN A 123 22.80 -14.86 42.27
CA ASN A 123 23.71 -14.29 43.26
C ASN A 123 23.09 -13.09 43.99
N LEU A 124 22.36 -12.22 43.28
CA LEU A 124 21.60 -11.12 43.87
C LEU A 124 20.51 -11.63 44.82
N VAL A 125 19.76 -12.67 44.42
CA VAL A 125 18.75 -13.28 45.30
C VAL A 125 19.39 -13.86 46.56
N LYS A 126 20.49 -14.62 46.43
CA LYS A 126 21.24 -15.16 47.58
C LYS A 126 21.71 -14.03 48.51
N LEU A 127 22.26 -12.96 47.96
CA LEU A 127 22.73 -11.81 48.73
C LEU A 127 21.58 -11.09 49.44
N LYS A 128 20.45 -10.85 48.75
CA LYS A 128 19.26 -10.26 49.34
C LYS A 128 18.75 -11.10 50.52
N MET A 129 18.66 -12.42 50.35
CA MET A 129 18.21 -13.33 51.42
C MET A 129 19.13 -13.28 52.64
N ARG A 130 20.45 -13.28 52.44
CA ARG A 130 21.42 -13.15 53.54
C ARG A 130 21.27 -11.83 54.29
N LYS A 131 21.14 -10.71 53.57
CA LYS A 131 20.94 -9.39 54.16
C LYS A 131 19.62 -9.31 54.93
N LEU A 132 18.54 -9.83 54.35
CA LEU A 132 17.23 -9.83 55.00
C LEU A 132 17.23 -10.68 56.26
N ALA A 133 17.83 -11.87 56.22
CA ALA A 133 17.97 -12.73 57.40
C ALA A 133 18.78 -12.04 58.52
N ALA A 134 19.85 -11.32 58.18
CA ALA A 134 20.60 -10.53 59.15
C ALA A 134 19.77 -9.39 59.75
N ALA A 135 19.02 -8.66 58.90
CA ALA A 135 18.13 -7.60 59.36
C ALA A 135 17.03 -8.12 60.30
N ARG A 136 16.37 -9.24 59.95
CA ARG A 136 15.37 -9.89 60.81
C ARG A 136 15.96 -10.34 62.15
N ARG A 137 17.22 -10.79 62.19
CA ARG A 137 17.90 -11.14 63.45
C ARG A 137 18.11 -9.91 64.33
N LEU A 138 18.49 -8.77 63.75
CA LEU A 138 18.66 -7.52 64.50
C LEU A 138 17.32 -7.05 65.06
N VAL A 139 16.27 -7.00 64.22
CA VAL A 139 14.91 -6.67 64.66
C VAL A 139 14.44 -7.61 65.79
N GLY A 140 14.68 -8.92 65.66
CA GLY A 140 14.35 -9.89 66.70
C GLY A 140 15.12 -9.70 68.01
N GLN A 141 16.36 -9.18 67.96
CA GLN A 141 17.11 -8.80 69.17
C GLN A 141 16.54 -7.53 69.81
N ASP A 142 16.13 -6.57 68.99
CA ASP A 142 15.50 -5.34 69.46
C ASP A 142 14.15 -5.60 70.13
N VAL A 143 13.31 -6.47 69.54
CA VAL A 143 12.05 -6.94 70.14
C VAL A 143 12.31 -7.63 71.48
N LYS A 144 13.32 -8.51 71.57
CA LYS A 144 13.68 -9.16 72.85
C LYS A 144 14.11 -8.16 73.92
N ARG A 145 14.87 -7.13 73.52
CA ARG A 145 15.28 -6.03 74.40
C ARG A 145 14.10 -5.15 74.80
N ASN A 146 13.07 -5.06 73.96
CA ASN A 146 11.79 -4.41 74.24
C ASN A 146 10.81 -5.30 75.03
N GLY A 147 11.31 -6.24 75.82
CA GLY A 147 10.46 -7.13 76.63
C GLY A 147 9.66 -8.17 75.85
N GLY A 148 9.95 -8.36 74.55
CA GLY A 148 9.20 -9.25 73.67
C GLY A 148 8.05 -8.58 72.91
N GLU A 149 7.78 -7.30 73.18
CA GLU A 149 6.73 -6.54 72.50
C GLU A 149 7.21 -6.06 71.12
N PRO A 150 6.32 -6.06 70.10
CA PRO A 150 6.61 -5.47 68.79
C PRO A 150 7.11 -4.03 68.91
N LEU A 151 8.04 -3.65 68.04
CA LEU A 151 8.49 -2.26 67.94
C LEU A 151 7.38 -1.39 67.34
N ASP A 152 7.33 -0.10 67.69
CA ASP A 152 6.26 0.81 67.25
C ASP A 152 6.06 0.80 65.72
N TRP A 153 7.15 0.80 64.96
CA TRP A 153 7.11 0.77 63.49
C TRP A 153 6.59 -0.56 62.90
N GLN A 154 6.48 -1.61 63.71
CA GLN A 154 5.90 -2.90 63.32
C GLN A 154 4.38 -2.94 63.48
N CYS A 155 3.79 -1.91 64.10
CA CYS A 155 2.36 -1.81 64.35
C CYS A 155 1.73 -0.67 63.54
N CYS A 156 0.45 -0.81 63.25
CA CYS A 156 -0.34 0.27 62.65
C CYS A 156 -0.60 1.36 63.71
N GLU A 157 -0.27 2.61 63.43
CA GLU A 157 -0.49 3.74 64.36
C GLU A 157 -1.98 4.02 64.69
N ILE A 158 -2.92 3.38 63.98
CA ILE A 158 -4.36 3.59 64.19
C ILE A 158 -4.98 2.48 65.04
N CYS A 159 -4.71 1.22 64.72
CA CYS A 159 -5.28 0.09 65.47
C CYS A 159 -4.29 -0.55 66.44
N MET A 160 -3.03 -0.10 66.45
CA MET A 160 -1.93 -0.64 67.26
C MET A 160 -1.63 -2.13 67.05
N GLU A 161 -2.22 -2.73 66.02
CA GLU A 161 -2.01 -4.13 65.66
C GLU A 161 -0.77 -4.31 64.78
N PRO A 162 0.01 -5.38 64.97
CA PRO A 162 1.17 -5.70 64.14
C PRO A 162 0.80 -5.90 62.67
N PHE A 163 1.67 -5.44 61.78
CA PHE A 163 1.55 -5.70 60.36
C PHE A 163 1.77 -7.18 60.04
N ASN A 164 0.91 -7.74 59.19
CA ASN A 164 1.01 -9.11 58.72
C ASN A 164 0.41 -9.28 57.31
N GLN A 165 0.18 -10.51 56.86
CA GLN A 165 -0.34 -10.79 55.51
C GLN A 165 -1.76 -10.24 55.31
N GLU A 166 -2.57 -10.20 56.37
CA GLU A 166 -3.93 -9.66 56.37
C GLU A 166 -3.91 -8.15 56.62
N ARG A 167 -3.05 -7.70 57.53
CA ARG A 167 -2.81 -6.29 57.89
C ARG A 167 -1.61 -5.75 57.13
N ARG A 168 -1.65 -5.77 55.80
CA ARG A 168 -0.51 -5.31 54.97
C ARG A 168 -0.25 -3.81 55.19
N PRO A 169 1.00 -3.37 55.40
CA PRO A 169 1.35 -1.97 55.59
C PRO A 169 1.26 -1.21 54.27
N LYS A 170 0.33 -0.27 54.16
CA LYS A 170 0.10 0.62 53.01
C LYS A 170 0.72 1.98 53.25
N VAL A 171 1.42 2.50 52.24
CA VAL A 171 2.04 3.84 52.29
C VAL A 171 1.11 4.85 51.65
N LEU A 172 0.74 5.88 52.42
CA LEU A 172 0.00 7.04 51.94
C LEU A 172 0.91 7.99 51.14
N LYS A 173 0.32 8.94 50.41
CA LYS A 173 1.07 9.91 49.59
C LYS A 173 2.08 10.74 50.39
N CYS A 174 1.79 10.98 51.67
CA CYS A 174 2.69 11.68 52.59
C CYS A 174 3.83 10.81 53.15
N GLY A 175 3.79 9.50 52.96
CA GLY A 175 4.81 8.55 53.46
C GLY A 175 4.42 7.82 54.74
N HIS A 176 3.38 8.25 55.46
CA HIS A 176 2.86 7.53 56.63
C HIS A 176 2.33 6.14 56.23
N THR A 177 2.56 5.16 57.10
CA THR A 177 2.21 3.76 56.87
C THR A 177 1.06 3.33 57.77
N LEU A 178 0.00 2.78 57.18
CA LEU A 178 -1.20 2.28 57.89
C LEU A 178 -1.56 0.89 57.38
N CYS A 179 -2.26 0.08 58.18
CA CYS A 179 -2.67 -1.24 57.67
C CYS A 179 -3.80 -1.09 56.64
N VAL A 180 -3.86 -2.02 55.69
CA VAL A 180 -4.87 -2.03 54.62
C VAL A 180 -6.30 -1.93 55.15
N ILE A 181 -6.57 -2.53 56.32
CA ILE A 181 -7.89 -2.52 56.98
C ILE A 181 -8.23 -1.11 57.49
N CYS A 182 -7.29 -0.42 58.15
CA CYS A 182 -7.49 0.97 58.59
C CYS A 182 -7.67 1.90 57.38
N CYS A 183 -6.85 1.75 56.34
CA CYS A 183 -7.01 2.53 55.12
C CYS A 183 -8.38 2.33 54.46
N GLN A 184 -8.91 1.10 54.45
CA GLN A 184 -10.27 0.81 53.97
C GLN A 184 -11.34 1.51 54.80
N GLY A 185 -11.24 1.47 56.13
CA GLY A 185 -12.18 2.16 57.01
C GLY A 185 -12.15 3.68 56.89
N MET A 186 -11.02 4.25 56.44
CA MET A 186 -10.84 5.70 56.27
C MET A 186 -11.18 6.21 54.87
N LEU A 187 -11.42 5.33 53.90
CA LEU A 187 -11.71 5.71 52.52
C LEU A 187 -13.05 6.44 52.42
N LYS A 188 -13.03 7.68 51.94
CA LYS A 188 -14.22 8.49 51.65
C LYS A 188 -14.05 9.17 50.30
N GLU A 189 -15.03 9.03 49.41
CA GLU A 189 -15.01 9.68 48.08
C GLU A 189 -13.70 9.45 47.31
N GLN A 190 -13.17 8.23 47.35
CA GLN A 190 -11.89 7.85 46.73
C GLN A 190 -10.66 8.59 47.26
N LYS A 191 -10.74 9.10 48.50
CA LYS A 191 -9.63 9.75 49.19
C LYS A 191 -9.48 9.22 50.60
N ILE A 192 -8.23 9.17 51.06
CA ILE A 192 -7.87 8.91 52.46
C ILE A 192 -7.13 10.13 52.94
N ALA A 193 -7.67 10.81 53.96
CA ALA A 193 -6.93 11.83 54.68
C ALA A 193 -6.01 11.14 55.71
N CYS A 194 -4.71 11.40 55.63
CA CYS A 194 -3.78 10.83 56.60
C CYS A 194 -4.11 11.30 58.03
N PRO A 195 -4.16 10.41 59.02
CA PRO A 195 -4.49 10.79 60.39
C PRO A 195 -3.37 11.59 61.09
N MET A 196 -2.12 11.51 60.60
CA MET A 196 -0.97 12.18 61.20
C MET A 196 -0.82 13.62 60.70
N ASP A 197 -1.03 13.88 59.42
CA ASP A 197 -0.75 15.17 58.77
C ASP A 197 -1.90 15.71 57.89
N GLN A 198 -3.03 15.00 57.84
CA GLN A 198 -4.22 15.33 57.04
C GLN A 198 -3.98 15.40 55.52
N ALA A 199 -2.81 14.99 55.04
CA ALA A 199 -2.50 14.99 53.63
C ALA A 199 -3.43 14.02 52.87
N PRO A 200 -4.07 14.45 51.77
CA PRO A 200 -4.96 13.60 51.01
C PRO A 200 -4.17 12.63 50.14
N THR A 201 -4.54 11.35 50.21
CA THR A 201 -4.10 10.30 49.30
C THR A 201 -5.28 9.89 48.44
N GLU A 202 -5.18 10.07 47.14
CA GLU A 202 -6.19 9.63 46.18
C GLU A 202 -6.06 8.13 45.94
N VAL A 203 -7.19 7.43 45.92
CA VAL A 203 -7.29 6.00 45.67
C VAL A 203 -8.01 5.83 44.33
N THR A 204 -7.29 5.38 43.32
CA THR A 204 -7.83 5.31 41.94
C THR A 204 -8.82 4.16 41.75
N GLU A 205 -8.60 3.05 42.44
CA GLU A 205 -9.38 1.82 42.26
C GLU A 205 -9.81 1.26 43.62
N ALA A 206 -8.85 0.75 44.39
CA ALA A 206 -9.09 0.14 45.69
C ALA A 206 -7.91 0.39 46.62
N VAL A 207 -8.14 0.36 47.92
CA VAL A 207 -7.07 0.53 48.93
C VAL A 207 -5.96 -0.51 48.80
N THR A 208 -6.28 -1.70 48.27
CA THR A 208 -5.30 -2.75 48.00
C THR A 208 -4.26 -2.37 46.94
N THR A 209 -4.56 -1.41 46.06
CA THR A 209 -3.64 -0.92 45.02
C THR A 209 -2.66 0.13 45.53
N LEU A 210 -2.87 0.66 46.75
CA LEU A 210 -1.87 1.51 47.39
C LEU A 210 -0.54 0.76 47.57
N PRO A 211 0.60 1.45 47.43
CA PRO A 211 1.91 0.83 47.54
C PRO A 211 2.10 0.23 48.93
N ASP A 212 2.63 -0.99 48.97
CA ASP A 212 3.02 -1.62 50.22
C ASP A 212 4.35 -1.04 50.72
N ASN A 213 4.48 -0.91 52.05
CA ASN A 213 5.78 -0.70 52.66
C ASN A 213 6.54 -2.03 52.64
N ILE A 214 7.29 -2.27 51.56
CA ILE A 214 8.01 -3.53 51.33
C ILE A 214 9.02 -3.79 52.44
N VAL A 215 9.63 -2.75 53.03
CA VAL A 215 10.61 -2.92 54.12
C VAL A 215 9.93 -3.48 55.35
N VAL A 216 8.82 -2.89 55.78
CA VAL A 216 8.04 -3.39 56.92
C VAL A 216 7.51 -4.79 56.63
N LEU A 217 7.01 -5.03 55.42
CA LEU A 217 6.52 -6.34 54.99
C LEU A 217 7.62 -7.41 55.05
N GLU A 218 8.82 -7.12 54.54
CA GLU A 218 9.95 -8.06 54.54
C GLU A 218 10.53 -8.30 55.94
N LEU A 219 10.41 -7.35 56.86
CA LEU A 219 10.93 -7.48 58.23
C LEU A 219 9.92 -8.09 59.20
N CYS A 220 8.61 -7.90 58.98
CA CYS A 220 7.55 -8.38 59.87
C CYS A 220 6.91 -9.71 59.45
N LEU A 221 7.05 -10.15 58.18
CA LEU A 221 6.59 -11.46 57.68
C LEU A 221 7.70 -12.49 57.56
#